data_AF-A0A314Z605-F1
#
_entry.id   AF-A0A314Z605-F1
#
_cell.length_a   1.000
_cell.length_b   1.000
_cell.length_c   1.000
_cell.angle_alpha   90.00
_cell.angle_beta   90.00
_cell.angle_gamma   90.00
#
_symmetry.space_group_name_H-M   'P 1'
#
loop_
_entity.id
_entity.type
_entity.pdbx_description
1 polymer ?
#
loop_
_entity_poly.entity_id
_entity_poly.type
_entity_poly.pdbx_seq_one_letter_code
_entity_poly.pdbx_strand_id
1 'polypeptide(L)' 'MKRGFRCVGPTVIYSFMQVAGIVNDHLLTCFRYKECNANDKKLGLKLKTEVKTEVLKLSEAMEIGEHK' A
#
# COMPACT_ATOMS: atom_id res chain seq x y z
N MET A 1 -13.78 16.86 6.22
CA MET A 1 -12.77 17.83 5.78
C MET A 1 -11.92 17.22 4.68
N LYS A 2 -11.94 17.75 3.45
CA LYS A 2 -10.97 17.41 2.39
C LYS A 2 -9.80 18.38 2.52
N ARG A 3 -8.56 17.89 2.70
CA ARG A 3 -7.36 18.70 2.98
C ARG A 3 -6.80 19.48 1.77
N GLY A 4 -7.62 19.78 0.77
CA GLY A 4 -7.23 20.67 -0.34
C GLY A 4 -6.17 20.14 -1.32
N PHE A 5 -5.75 18.87 -1.22
CA PHE A 5 -4.85 18.25 -2.19
C PHE A 5 -5.51 18.14 -3.56
N ARG A 6 -4.82 18.62 -4.60
CA ARG A 6 -5.25 18.50 -6.01
C ARG A 6 -4.40 17.43 -6.69
N CYS A 7 -4.97 16.72 -7.66
CA CYS A 7 -4.29 15.69 -8.47
C CYS A 7 -3.78 14.46 -7.68
N VAL A 8 -4.38 14.14 -6.52
CA VAL A 8 -4.06 12.95 -5.73
C VAL A 8 -5.01 11.79 -6.07
N GLY A 9 -4.78 11.14 -7.21
CA GLY A 9 -5.50 9.93 -7.59
C GLY A 9 -5.06 8.69 -6.78
N PRO A 10 -5.82 7.58 -6.85
CA PRO A 10 -5.49 6.33 -6.15
C PRO A 10 -4.08 5.83 -6.42
N THR A 11 -3.65 5.85 -7.68
CA THR A 11 -2.28 5.45 -8.09
C THR A 11 -1.21 6.30 -7.43
N VAL A 12 -1.39 7.63 -7.38
CA VAL A 12 -0.43 8.55 -6.74
C VAL A 12 -0.31 8.24 -5.24
N ILE A 13 -1.43 7.97 -4.59
CA ILE A 13 -1.46 7.62 -3.17
C ILE A 13 -0.77 6.27 -2.94
N TYR A 14 -1.02 5.27 -3.79
CA TYR A 14 -0.42 3.95 -3.66
C TYR A 14 1.11 3.98 -3.88
N SER A 15 1.59 4.66 -4.92
CA SER A 15 3.03 4.85 -5.14
C SER A 15 3.69 5.59 -3.98
N PHE A 16 3.02 6.60 -3.42
CA PHE A 16 3.52 7.29 -2.21
C PHE A 16 3.63 6.32 -1.03
N MET A 17 2.63 5.48 -0.80
CA MET A 17 2.63 4.49 0.29
C MET A 17 3.75 3.45 0.14
N GLN A 18 4.08 3.03 -1.09
CA GLN A 18 5.20 2.13 -1.37
C GLN A 18 6.54 2.80 -1.02
N VAL A 19 6.80 4.01 -1.52
CA VAL A 19 8.09 4.71 -1.29
C VAL A 19 8.27 5.13 0.17
N ALA A 20 7.19 5.54 0.83
CA ALA A 20 7.21 5.90 2.25
C ALA A 20 7.37 4.69 3.18
N GLY A 21 7.35 3.46 2.67
CA GLY A 21 7.46 2.23 3.47
C GLY A 21 6.20 1.90 4.28
N ILE A 22 5.06 2.50 3.92
CA ILE A 22 3.76 2.22 4.54
C ILE A 22 3.20 0.90 4.02
N VAL A 23 3.53 0.55 2.77
CA VAL A 23 3.19 -0.73 2.13
C VAL A 23 4.48 -1.46 1.76
N ASN A 24 4.59 -2.73 2.14
CA ASN A 24 5.66 -3.62 1.71
C ASN A 24 5.19 -4.45 0.52
N ASP A 25 5.43 -3.95 -0.70
CA ASP A 25 5.07 -4.62 -1.96
C ASP A 25 6.29 -5.23 -2.68
N HIS A 26 7.31 -5.61 -1.91
CA HIS A 26 8.45 -6.32 -2.48
C HIS A 26 8.04 -7.73 -2.93
N LEU A 27 8.48 -8.14 -4.11
CA LEU A 27 8.36 -9.52 -4.58
C LEU A 27 8.96 -10.50 -3.57
N LEU A 28 8.38 -11.71 -3.48
CA LEU A 28 8.87 -12.79 -2.62
C LEU A 28 10.32 -13.20 -2.93
N THR A 29 10.74 -13.00 -4.18
CA THR A 29 12.09 -13.26 -4.66
C THR A 29 13.08 -12.12 -4.39
N CYS A 30 12.62 -10.97 -3.89
CA CYS A 30 13.48 -9.85 -3.55
C CYS A 30 14.40 -10.23 -2.38
N PHE A 31 15.70 -9.97 -2.53
CA PHE A 31 16.71 -10.26 -1.50
C PHE A 31 16.40 -9.61 -0.13
N ARG A 32 15.64 -8.50 -0.13
CA ARG A 32 15.23 -7.77 1.09
C ARG A 32 13.85 -8.15 1.62
N TYR A 33 13.11 -9.02 0.94
CA TYR A 33 11.73 -9.35 1.33
C TYR A 33 11.64 -9.82 2.78
N LYS A 34 12.57 -10.68 3.22
CA LYS A 34 12.61 -11.19 4.60
C LYS A 34 12.84 -10.08 5.62
N GLU A 35 13.73 -9.14 5.33
CA GLU A 35 14.04 -8.00 6.20
C GLU A 35 12.86 -7.03 6.29
N CYS A 36 12.29 -6.63 5.15
CA CYS A 36 11.13 -5.74 5.08
C CYS A 36 9.90 -6.35 5.78
N ASN A 37 9.67 -7.65 5.60
CA ASN A 37 8.58 -8.38 6.25
C ASN A 37 8.81 -8.55 7.76
N ALA A 38 10.06 -8.69 8.21
CA ALA A 38 10.38 -8.74 9.64
C ALA A 38 10.14 -7.38 10.32
N ASN A 39 10.46 -6.27 9.64
CA ASN A 39 10.21 -4.91 10.12
C ASN A 39 8.72 -4.61 10.26
N ASP A 40 7.91 -5.07 9.30
CA ASP A 40 6.45 -4.97 9.35
C ASP A 40 5.87 -5.70 10.60
N LYS A 41 6.46 -6.83 11.02
CA LYS A 41 6.03 -7.54 12.23
C LYS A 41 6.46 -6.87 13.53
N LYS A 42 7.61 -6.19 13.53
CA LYS A 42 8.13 -5.46 14.71
C LYS A 42 7.25 -4.26 15.10
N LEU A 43 6.49 -3.72 14.16
CA LEU A 43 5.52 -2.63 14.38
C LEU A 43 4.12 -3.08 14.87
N GLY A 44 3.88 -4.37 15.13
CA GLY A 44 2.56 -4.90 15.52
C GLY A 44 1.94 -4.17 16.73
N LEU A 45 0.64 -3.85 16.80
CA LEU A 45 -0.43 -4.85 16.68
C LEU A 45 -1.83 -4.31 16.30
N LYS A 46 -2.07 -3.02 16.04
CA LYS A 46 -3.46 -2.53 15.84
C LYS A 46 -3.90 -2.26 14.40
N LEU A 47 -2.99 -2.02 13.46
CA LEU A 47 -3.36 -1.41 12.17
C LEU A 47 -3.59 -2.42 11.02
N LYS A 48 -3.08 -3.66 11.14
CA LYS A 48 -3.06 -4.62 10.02
C LYS A 48 -4.43 -5.17 9.60
N THR A 49 -5.39 -5.27 10.53
CA THR A 49 -6.70 -5.86 10.21
C THR A 49 -7.62 -4.85 9.51
N GLU A 50 -7.52 -3.57 9.85
CA GLU A 50 -8.35 -2.50 9.27
C GLU A 50 -7.77 -1.97 7.95
N VAL A 51 -6.45 -1.79 7.86
CA VAL A 51 -5.82 -1.23 6.65
C VAL A 51 -5.70 -2.26 5.52
N LYS A 52 -5.53 -3.56 5.81
CA LYS A 52 -5.45 -4.58 4.76
C LYS A 52 -6.74 -4.65 3.92
N THR A 53 -7.90 -4.47 4.57
CA THR A 53 -9.21 -4.47 3.91
C THR A 53 -9.44 -3.23 3.05
N GLU A 54 -8.87 -2.08 3.43
CA GLU A 54 -9.01 -0.82 2.68
C GLU A 54 -7.97 -0.69 1.54
N VAL A 55 -6.75 -1.23 1.74
CA VAL A 55 -5.71 -1.27 0.70
C VAL A 55 -6.04 -2.30 -0.38
N LEU A 56 -6.65 -3.45 -0.02
CA LEU A 56 -7.13 -4.42 -1.01
C LEU A 56 -8.19 -3.81 -1.93
N LYS A 57 -9.15 -3.06 -1.37
CA LYS A 57 -10.16 -2.32 -2.16
C LYS A 57 -9.54 -1.27 -3.10
N LEU A 58 -8.39 -0.68 -2.73
CA LEU A 58 -7.67 0.28 -3.58
C LEU A 58 -6.88 -0.41 -4.70
N SER A 59 -6.28 -1.58 -4.45
CA SER A 59 -5.64 -2.38 -5.51
C SER A 59 -6.66 -2.98 -6.48
N GLU A 60 -7.81 -3.44 -5.99
CA GLU A 60 -8.90 -3.98 -6.82
C GLU A 60 -9.56 -2.88 -7.68
N ALA A 61 -9.61 -1.64 -7.18
CA ALA A 61 -10.06 -0.48 -7.95
C ALA A 61 -9.05 -0.03 -9.03
N MET A 62 -7.77 -0.41 -8.92
CA MET A 62 -6.77 -0.16 -9.97
C MET A 62 -6.86 -1.18 -11.13
N GLU A 63 -7.46 -2.36 -10.93
CA GLU A 63 -7.59 -3.39 -11.99
C GLU A 63 -8.81 -3.21 -12.90
N ILE A 64 -9.71 -2.25 -12.64
CA ILE A 64 -10.86 -1.93 -13.53
C ILE A 64 -10.54 -0.75 -14.47
N GLY A 65 -9.27 -0.34 -14.58
CA GLY A 65 -8.87 0.87 -15.32
C GLY A 65 -8.24 0.68 -16.70
N GLU A 66 -7.91 -0.53 -17.14
CA GLU A 66 -7.13 -0.78 -18.38
C GLU A 66 -7.84 -1.72 -19.38
N HIS A 67 -9.18 -1.81 -19.34
CA HIS A 67 -9.93 -2.39 -20.46
C HIS A 67 -11.14 -1.52 -20.85
N LYS A 68 -10.87 -0.69 -21.85
CA LYS A 68 -11.75 0.09 -22.74
C LYS A 68 -11.96 1.56 -22.41
#